data_AF-Q6CIX1-F1
#
_entry.id   AF-Q6CIX1-F1
#
_cell.length_a   1.000
_cell.length_b   1.000
_cell.length_c   1.000
_cell.angle_alpha   90.00
_cell.angle_beta   90.00
_cell.angle_gamma   90.00
#
_symmetry.space_group_name_H-M   'P 1'
#
loop_
_entity.id
_entity.type
_entity.pdbx_description
1 polymer ?
#
loop_
_entity_poly.entity_id
_entity_poly.type
_entity_poly.pdbx_seq_one_letter_code
_entity_poly.pdbx_strand_id
1 'polypeptide(L)'
;MSHHNNYALAHTLNQMKPQQLSNNVFFGPLNTLSQYDFLSKNDIKFFISVGIPVERAMEYARNIQLDQFMICCLDKEFDRTRFSDDTMSNILEFNNKHSVDLKTLIQHVSLSEECAAQPLQSHLYRSVSEYTTNIYTADGVHKFECFNDLITLFKLAKMGNILVFSSNGNDENLVILLISHMLKQNPSINVVDAFSYVKNLRPTVNNMKEDNIYWCSGLVAYHERVKSKELTWRPGSTNGSSTEITNFATKRREQFEEDEAEDGDISFGNKPYSDAANDAMESIASTPFSESDCSYSSDFQTPEPDNSSAYNARQYATPRLKRMALNK
;
A
#
# COMPACT_ATOMS: atom_id res chain seq x y z
N MET A 1 -29.36 12.52 19.08
CA MET A 1 -28.66 12.84 17.81
C MET A 1 -27.13 12.88 17.94
N SER A 2 -26.51 12.37 19.02
CA SER A 2 -25.04 12.46 19.25
C SER A 2 -24.24 11.21 18.85
N HIS A 3 -24.82 10.00 18.94
CA HIS A 3 -24.07 8.75 18.71
C HIS A 3 -23.72 8.49 17.23
N HIS A 4 -24.60 8.88 16.30
CA HIS A 4 -24.36 8.69 14.87
C HIS A 4 -23.19 9.57 14.37
N ASN A 5 -23.12 10.82 14.84
CA ASN A 5 -22.02 11.73 14.52
C ASN A 5 -20.69 11.23 15.09
N ASN A 6 -20.68 10.77 16.34
CA ASN A 6 -19.47 10.22 16.97
C ASN A 6 -18.98 8.95 16.27
N TYR A 7 -19.89 8.08 15.83
CA TYR A 7 -19.55 6.88 15.05
C TYR A 7 -18.96 7.24 13.68
N ALA A 8 -19.59 8.18 12.96
CA ALA A 8 -19.10 8.65 11.66
C ALA A 8 -17.69 9.27 11.78
N LEU A 9 -17.47 10.11 12.80
CA LEU A 9 -16.17 10.74 13.06
C LEU A 9 -15.08 9.70 13.41
N ALA A 10 -15.41 8.73 14.28
CA ALA A 10 -14.49 7.65 14.63
C ALA A 10 -14.14 6.78 13.41
N HIS A 11 -15.12 6.51 12.54
CA HIS A 11 -14.91 5.77 11.30
C HIS A 11 -13.99 6.53 10.33
N THR A 12 -14.20 7.84 10.16
CA THR A 12 -13.33 8.70 9.34
C THR A 12 -11.92 8.79 9.91
N LEU A 13 -11.76 8.92 11.22
CA LEU A 13 -10.44 8.93 11.86
C LEU A 13 -9.69 7.60 11.67
N ASN A 14 -10.39 6.48 11.77
CA ASN A 14 -9.79 5.17 11.50
C ASN A 14 -9.35 5.00 10.04
N GLN A 15 -10.04 5.64 9.08
CA GLN A 15 -9.60 5.65 7.68
C GLN A 15 -8.29 6.42 7.48
N MET A 16 -7.97 7.38 8.34
CA MET A 16 -6.79 8.22 8.23
C MET A 16 -5.54 7.59 8.89
N LYS A 17 -5.70 6.50 9.64
CA LYS A 17 -4.59 5.84 10.31
C LYS A 17 -3.89 4.84 9.37
N PRO A 18 -2.56 4.93 9.24
CA PRO A 18 -1.79 3.90 8.56
C PRO A 18 -1.89 2.57 9.31
N GLN A 19 -1.78 1.47 8.56
CA GLN A 19 -1.87 0.10 9.04
C GLN A 19 -0.54 -0.62 8.82
N GLN A 20 -0.25 -1.61 9.67
CA GLN A 20 0.95 -2.44 9.52
C GLN A 20 0.57 -3.72 8.76
N LEU A 21 1.21 -3.96 7.62
CA LEU A 21 1.07 -5.19 6.83
C LEU A 21 1.99 -6.29 7.35
N SER A 22 3.23 -5.94 7.68
CA SER A 22 4.23 -6.83 8.29
C SER A 22 5.19 -6.02 9.15
N ASN A 23 6.10 -6.68 9.87
CA ASN A 23 7.02 -6.04 10.82
C ASN A 23 7.70 -4.76 10.27
N ASN A 24 8.07 -4.73 8.99
CA ASN A 24 8.77 -3.60 8.36
C ASN A 24 7.97 -2.88 7.26
N VAL A 25 6.71 -3.27 7.04
CA VAL A 25 5.89 -2.72 5.95
C VAL A 25 4.60 -2.17 6.53
N PHE A 26 4.45 -0.87 6.42
CA PHE A 26 3.26 -0.11 6.72
C PHE A 26 2.59 0.32 5.42
N PHE A 27 1.29 0.56 5.47
CA PHE A 27 0.56 1.12 4.34
C PHE A 27 -0.52 2.08 4.82
N GLY A 28 -0.83 3.08 3.99
CA GLY A 28 -1.75 4.12 4.43
C GLY A 28 -2.20 5.08 3.33
N PRO A 29 -3.12 5.99 3.69
CA PRO A 29 -3.50 7.10 2.84
C PRO A 29 -2.38 8.17 2.77
N LEU A 30 -2.48 9.07 1.78
CA LEU A 30 -1.50 10.11 1.51
C LEU A 30 -1.26 11.07 2.68
N ASN A 31 -2.29 11.37 3.46
CA ASN A 31 -2.18 12.18 4.68
C ASN A 31 -1.36 11.51 5.80
N THR A 32 -0.91 10.26 5.63
CA THR A 32 0.10 9.67 6.52
C THR A 32 1.42 10.43 6.45
N LEU A 33 1.74 11.03 5.30
CA LEU A 33 3.00 11.77 5.11
C LEU A 33 3.14 13.00 6.01
N SER A 34 2.02 13.57 6.48
CA SER A 34 2.02 14.70 7.42
C SER A 34 2.02 14.27 8.89
N GLN A 35 1.96 12.97 9.19
CA GLN A 35 1.91 12.44 10.56
C GLN A 35 3.34 12.19 11.07
N TYR A 36 4.09 13.26 11.38
CA TYR A 36 5.49 13.17 11.79
C TYR A 36 5.72 12.18 12.96
N ASP A 37 4.89 12.25 14.00
CA ASP A 37 5.02 11.37 15.16
C ASP A 37 4.90 9.90 14.78
N PHE A 38 3.98 9.56 13.87
CA PHE A 38 3.85 8.21 13.36
C PHE A 38 5.10 7.79 12.57
N LEU A 39 5.58 8.64 11.66
CA LEU A 39 6.74 8.34 10.81
C LEU A 39 8.00 8.15 11.66
N SER A 40 8.24 9.02 12.63
CA SER A 40 9.40 8.96 13.52
C SER A 40 9.30 7.77 14.48
N LYS A 41 8.15 7.55 15.13
CA LYS A 41 7.96 6.45 16.10
C LYS A 41 8.11 5.07 15.47
N ASN A 42 7.73 4.92 14.20
CA ASN A 42 7.85 3.67 13.46
C ASN A 42 9.10 3.59 12.59
N ASP A 43 10.04 4.54 12.73
CA ASP A 43 11.29 4.59 11.97
C ASP A 43 11.08 4.44 10.45
N ILE A 44 10.09 5.15 9.90
CA ILE A 44 9.79 5.12 8.47
C ILE A 44 10.84 5.93 7.72
N LYS A 45 11.60 5.27 6.83
CA LYS A 45 12.64 5.89 5.99
C LYS A 45 12.41 5.67 4.51
N PHE A 46 11.63 4.65 4.14
CA PHE A 46 11.37 4.29 2.76
C PHE A 46 9.90 4.50 2.42
N PHE A 47 9.66 5.15 1.30
CA PHE A 47 8.33 5.53 0.85
C PHE A 47 8.08 4.94 -0.55
N ILE A 48 6.94 4.29 -0.74
CA ILE A 48 6.49 3.80 -2.05
C ILE A 48 5.13 4.42 -2.35
N SER A 49 5.08 5.35 -3.32
CA SER A 49 3.82 5.93 -3.78
C SER A 49 3.18 5.03 -4.84
N VAL A 50 1.87 4.79 -4.72
CA VAL A 50 1.11 3.92 -5.62
C VAL A 50 -0.04 4.67 -6.23
N GLY A 51 -0.06 4.79 -7.57
CA GLY A 51 -1.18 5.40 -8.29
C GLY A 51 -1.36 6.88 -8.01
N ILE A 52 -0.31 7.56 -7.54
CA ILE A 52 -0.25 9.00 -7.37
C ILE A 52 0.66 9.55 -8.48
N PRO A 53 0.20 10.53 -9.28
CA PRO A 53 1.04 11.19 -10.25
C PRO A 53 2.32 11.72 -9.62
N VAL A 54 3.47 11.54 -10.28
CA VAL A 54 4.77 11.88 -9.70
C VAL A 54 4.87 13.35 -9.29
N GLU A 55 4.28 14.26 -10.05
CA GLU A 55 4.23 15.70 -9.73
C GLU A 55 3.63 15.92 -8.34
N ARG A 56 2.50 15.28 -8.08
CA ARG A 56 1.82 15.34 -6.79
C ARG A 56 2.63 14.64 -5.69
N ALA A 57 3.23 13.47 -5.97
CA ALA A 57 4.08 12.79 -4.99
C ALA A 57 5.29 13.65 -4.57
N MET A 58 5.89 14.36 -5.52
CA MET A 58 6.99 15.31 -5.28
C MET A 58 6.54 16.48 -4.39
N GLU A 59 5.37 17.08 -4.65
CA GLU A 59 4.82 18.15 -3.81
C GLU A 59 4.66 17.71 -2.35
N TYR A 60 4.11 16.52 -2.12
CA TYR A 60 3.96 16.00 -0.76
C TYR A 60 5.30 15.63 -0.13
N ALA A 61 6.26 15.11 -0.90
CA ALA A 61 7.59 14.79 -0.41
C ALA A 61 8.33 16.02 0.16
N ARG A 62 8.10 17.21 -0.40
CA ARG A 62 8.68 18.48 0.13
C ARG A 62 8.22 18.81 1.54
N ASN A 63 7.05 18.32 1.95
CA ASN A 63 6.45 18.60 3.25
C ASN A 63 6.75 17.51 4.30
N ILE A 64 7.46 16.44 3.94
CA ILE A 64 7.86 15.40 4.87
C ILE A 64 8.98 15.96 5.76
N GLN A 65 8.70 16.06 7.06
CA GLN A 65 9.63 16.61 8.06
C GLN A 65 10.64 15.55 8.54
N LEU A 66 11.27 14.82 7.63
CA LEU A 66 12.29 13.81 7.98
C LEU A 66 13.64 14.22 7.40
N ASP A 67 14.70 14.08 8.19
CA ASP A 67 16.05 14.46 7.78
C ASP A 67 16.56 13.66 6.57
N GLN A 68 16.28 12.36 6.57
CA GLN A 68 16.70 11.43 5.52
C GLN A 68 15.59 10.44 5.23
N PHE A 69 15.16 10.42 3.97
CA PHE A 69 14.20 9.44 3.46
C PHE A 69 14.39 9.25 1.95
N MET A 70 13.88 8.13 1.45
CA MET A 70 13.83 7.83 0.03
C MET A 70 12.41 7.54 -0.41
N ILE A 71 12.02 8.05 -1.57
CA ILE A 71 10.71 7.79 -2.17
C ILE A 71 10.86 7.20 -3.57
N CYS A 72 10.13 6.11 -3.81
CA CYS A 72 9.93 5.51 -5.12
C CYS A 72 8.46 5.64 -5.54
N CYS A 73 8.22 5.96 -6.80
CA CYS A 73 6.90 6.22 -7.35
C CYS A 73 6.52 5.15 -8.36
N LEU A 74 5.43 4.43 -8.11
CA LEU A 74 4.77 3.56 -9.08
C LEU A 74 3.66 4.36 -9.78
N ASP A 75 4.04 5.04 -10.86
CA ASP A 75 3.18 5.91 -11.66
C ASP A 75 3.14 5.38 -13.11
N LYS A 76 2.13 4.55 -13.40
CA LYS A 76 1.94 3.95 -14.73
C LYS A 76 1.71 5.01 -15.82
N GLU A 77 1.14 6.14 -15.46
CA GLU A 77 0.70 7.18 -16.41
C GLU A 77 1.76 8.26 -16.63
N PHE A 78 2.91 8.15 -15.95
CA PHE A 78 3.99 9.10 -16.09
C PHE A 78 4.51 9.16 -17.53
N ASP A 79 4.39 10.35 -18.12
CA ASP A 79 4.81 10.64 -19.48
C ASP A 79 5.51 12.00 -19.49
N ARG A 80 6.80 11.99 -19.85
CA ARG A 80 7.64 13.20 -19.82
C ARG A 80 7.14 14.28 -20.78
N THR A 81 6.41 13.91 -21.82
CA THR A 81 5.98 14.87 -22.84
C THR A 81 4.80 15.75 -22.42
N ARG A 82 4.17 15.45 -21.28
CA ARG A 82 2.95 16.13 -20.81
C ARG A 82 3.19 17.34 -19.93
N PHE A 83 4.42 17.57 -19.49
CA PHE A 83 4.74 18.59 -18.50
C PHE A 83 5.36 19.83 -19.17
N SER A 84 5.14 20.98 -18.54
CA SER A 84 5.89 22.20 -18.86
C SER A 84 7.38 22.02 -18.54
N ASP A 85 8.25 22.83 -19.15
CA ASP A 85 9.69 22.78 -18.91
C ASP A 85 10.03 23.00 -17.42
N ASP A 86 9.33 23.91 -16.75
CA ASP A 86 9.53 24.20 -15.32
C ASP A 86 9.14 23.01 -14.43
N THR A 87 7.96 22.42 -14.67
CA THR A 87 7.50 21.24 -13.92
C THR A 87 8.43 20.05 -14.18
N MET A 88 8.85 19.84 -15.43
CA MET A 88 9.76 18.76 -15.79
C MET A 88 11.12 18.91 -15.11
N SER A 89 11.66 20.13 -15.04
CA SER A 89 12.94 20.39 -14.36
C SER A 89 12.88 19.97 -12.88
N ASN A 90 11.80 20.32 -12.19
CA ASN A 90 11.55 19.89 -10.81
C ASN A 90 11.44 18.36 -10.68
N ILE A 91 10.71 17.71 -11.59
CA ILE A 91 10.56 16.24 -11.60
C ILE A 91 11.93 15.57 -11.82
N LEU A 92 12.78 16.12 -12.70
CA LEU A 92 14.11 15.58 -12.96
C LEU A 92 15.04 15.75 -11.76
N GLU A 93 14.99 16.88 -11.05
CA GLU A 93 15.74 17.08 -9.81
C GLU A 93 15.32 16.07 -8.73
N PHE A 94 14.00 15.93 -8.52
CA PHE A 94 13.42 14.95 -7.62
C PHE A 94 13.83 13.52 -8.00
N ASN A 95 13.75 13.18 -9.30
CA ASN A 95 14.14 11.88 -9.80
C ASN A 95 15.62 11.62 -9.56
N ASN A 96 16.49 12.56 -9.91
CA ASN A 96 17.93 12.43 -9.76
C ASN A 96 18.33 12.22 -8.30
N LYS A 97 17.79 13.01 -7.37
CA LYS A 97 18.07 12.88 -5.93
C LYS A 97 17.77 11.46 -5.44
N HIS A 98 16.52 11.02 -5.56
CA HIS A 98 16.12 9.72 -5.02
C HIS A 98 16.66 8.53 -5.82
N SER A 99 16.99 8.71 -7.10
CA SER A 99 17.64 7.66 -7.90
C SER A 99 19.11 7.48 -7.53
N VAL A 100 19.81 8.55 -7.13
CA VAL A 100 21.16 8.44 -6.56
C VAL A 100 21.09 7.72 -5.22
N ASP A 101 20.17 8.13 -4.34
CA ASP A 101 19.99 7.46 -3.04
C ASP A 101 19.69 5.96 -3.21
N LEU A 102 18.83 5.59 -4.18
CA LEU A 102 18.52 4.20 -4.49
C LEU A 102 19.74 3.42 -4.96
N LYS A 103 20.58 4.00 -5.82
CA LYS A 103 21.83 3.36 -6.28
C LYS A 103 22.80 3.16 -5.14
N THR A 104 22.95 4.14 -4.25
CA THR A 104 23.78 4.03 -3.05
C THR A 104 23.26 2.94 -2.12
N LEU A 105 21.93 2.85 -1.93
CA LEU A 105 21.31 1.78 -1.15
C LEU A 105 21.58 0.40 -1.77
N ILE A 106 21.43 0.25 -3.08
CA ILE A 106 21.71 -1.02 -3.78
C ILE A 106 23.17 -1.43 -3.62
N GLN A 107 24.10 -0.48 -3.70
CA GLN A 107 25.52 -0.73 -3.46
C GLN A 107 25.77 -1.18 -2.02
N HIS A 108 25.17 -0.51 -1.04
CA HIS A 108 25.24 -0.88 0.37
C HIS A 108 24.69 -2.30 0.61
N VAL A 109 23.50 -2.61 0.07
CA VAL A 109 22.88 -3.93 0.16
C VAL A 109 23.74 -5.00 -0.50
N SER A 110 24.36 -4.71 -1.64
CA SER A 110 25.23 -5.66 -2.35
C SER A 110 26.46 -6.07 -1.52
N LEU A 111 26.85 -5.24 -0.55
CA LEU A 111 27.97 -5.48 0.36
C LEU A 111 27.52 -6.08 1.71
N SER A 112 26.23 -6.32 1.91
CA SER A 112 25.70 -6.85 3.17
C SER A 112 26.04 -8.34 3.37
N GLU A 113 26.01 -8.80 4.62
CA GLU A 113 26.29 -10.20 4.97
C GLU A 113 25.30 -11.17 4.31
N GLU A 114 24.04 -10.78 4.15
CA GLU A 114 23.04 -11.59 3.44
C GLU A 114 23.43 -11.79 1.98
N CYS A 115 23.96 -10.74 1.34
CA CYS A 115 24.43 -10.81 -0.04
C CYS A 115 25.73 -11.60 -0.21
N ALA A 116 26.50 -11.79 0.88
CA ALA A 116 27.67 -12.67 0.88
C ALA A 116 27.27 -14.15 0.82
N ALA A 117 26.14 -14.53 1.44
CA ALA A 117 25.61 -15.89 1.40
C ALA A 117 24.93 -16.22 0.06
N GLN A 118 24.20 -15.26 -0.50
CA GLN A 118 23.52 -15.40 -1.78
C GLN A 118 23.56 -14.07 -2.55
N PRO A 119 23.92 -14.05 -3.84
CA PRO A 119 24.06 -12.80 -4.58
C PRO A 119 22.75 -12.01 -4.58
N LEU A 120 22.82 -10.67 -4.54
CA LEU A 120 21.62 -9.82 -4.54
C LEU A 120 20.62 -10.18 -5.65
N GLN A 121 21.13 -10.56 -6.83
CA GLN A 121 20.29 -10.99 -7.96
C GLN A 121 19.38 -12.19 -7.64
N SER A 122 19.80 -13.08 -6.73
CA SER A 122 18.98 -14.20 -6.26
C SER A 122 18.02 -13.80 -5.15
N HIS A 123 17.78 -12.52 -4.91
CA HIS A 123 16.67 -12.05 -4.06
C HIS A 123 15.61 -11.30 -4.87
N LEU A 124 15.95 -10.90 -6.10
CA LEU A 124 15.14 -10.06 -6.97
C LEU A 124 14.46 -10.89 -8.08
N TYR A 125 13.36 -10.39 -8.61
CA TYR A 125 12.74 -10.91 -9.83
C TYR A 125 13.39 -10.30 -11.08
N ARG A 126 13.77 -9.03 -11.01
CA ARG A 126 14.39 -8.29 -12.12
C ARG A 126 15.88 -8.11 -11.90
N SER A 127 16.57 -7.66 -12.95
CA SER A 127 17.98 -7.31 -12.82
C SER A 127 18.17 -6.07 -11.96
N VAL A 128 19.24 -6.03 -11.18
CA VAL A 128 19.64 -4.84 -10.41
C VAL A 128 19.74 -3.58 -11.30
N SER A 129 20.10 -3.74 -12.57
CA SER A 129 20.20 -2.65 -13.54
C SER A 129 18.87 -1.96 -13.88
N GLU A 130 17.73 -2.56 -13.54
CA GLU A 130 16.42 -1.94 -13.74
C GLU A 130 16.09 -0.90 -12.66
N TYR A 131 16.73 -0.98 -11.50
CA TYR A 131 16.49 -0.10 -10.35
C TYR A 131 17.42 1.13 -10.38
N THR A 132 17.40 1.83 -11.52
CA THR A 132 18.26 3.02 -11.76
C THR A 132 17.53 4.36 -11.66
N THR A 133 16.21 4.31 -11.50
CA THR A 133 15.28 5.44 -11.38
C THR A 133 14.39 5.24 -10.17
N ASN A 134 13.92 6.30 -9.52
CA ASN A 134 12.89 6.19 -8.48
C ASN A 134 11.45 6.25 -9.05
N ILE A 135 11.26 6.56 -10.34
CA ILE A 135 9.94 6.59 -11.00
C ILE A 135 9.80 5.36 -11.90
N TYR A 136 8.73 4.59 -11.69
CA TYR A 136 8.46 3.34 -12.40
C TYR A 136 7.09 3.37 -13.06
N THR A 137 7.08 3.16 -14.38
CA THR A 137 5.86 3.08 -15.22
C THR A 137 5.47 1.63 -15.52
N ALA A 138 5.84 0.70 -14.63
CA ALA A 138 5.64 -0.73 -14.84
C ALA A 138 4.15 -1.12 -14.82
N ASP A 139 3.79 -2.11 -15.64
CA ASP A 139 2.42 -2.62 -15.78
C ASP A 139 2.39 -4.16 -15.78
N GLY A 140 1.20 -4.72 -15.60
CA GLY A 140 0.98 -6.18 -15.57
C GLY A 140 1.86 -6.86 -14.52
N VAL A 141 2.51 -7.96 -14.90
CA VAL A 141 3.37 -8.73 -13.97
C VAL A 141 4.57 -7.92 -13.49
N HIS A 142 5.15 -7.08 -14.35
CA HIS A 142 6.34 -6.29 -14.01
C HIS A 142 6.08 -5.32 -12.86
N LYS A 143 4.85 -4.80 -12.73
CA LYS A 143 4.46 -3.94 -11.62
C LYS A 143 4.61 -4.66 -10.27
N PHE A 144 4.18 -5.92 -10.18
CA PHE A 144 4.28 -6.72 -8.96
C PHE A 144 5.72 -7.12 -8.66
N GLU A 145 6.50 -7.47 -9.69
CA GLU A 145 7.93 -7.78 -9.56
C GLU A 145 8.70 -6.57 -9.03
N CYS A 146 8.54 -5.41 -9.67
CA CYS A 146 9.17 -4.16 -9.27
C CYS A 146 8.81 -3.75 -7.84
N PHE A 147 7.52 -3.76 -7.50
CA PHE A 147 7.05 -3.43 -6.15
C PHE A 147 7.69 -4.33 -5.07
N ASN A 148 7.71 -5.64 -5.32
CA ASN A 148 8.24 -6.60 -4.37
C ASN A 148 9.76 -6.61 -4.28
N ASP A 149 10.45 -6.26 -5.36
CA ASP A 149 11.90 -6.09 -5.38
C ASP A 149 12.31 -4.83 -4.60
N LEU A 150 11.57 -3.71 -4.75
CA LEU A 150 11.79 -2.51 -3.94
C LEU A 150 11.65 -2.81 -2.44
N ILE A 151 10.59 -3.53 -2.04
CA ILE A 151 10.43 -3.93 -0.63
C ILE A 151 11.59 -4.82 -0.18
N THR A 152 12.05 -5.75 -1.01
CA THR A 152 13.21 -6.59 -0.66
C THR A 152 14.49 -5.78 -0.51
N LEU A 153 14.77 -4.84 -1.42
CA LEU A 153 15.93 -3.97 -1.34
C LEU A 153 15.92 -3.15 -0.03
N PHE A 154 14.77 -2.54 0.29
CA PHE A 154 14.63 -1.74 1.51
C PHE A 154 14.74 -2.58 2.79
N LYS A 155 14.17 -3.80 2.81
CA LYS A 155 14.31 -4.74 3.93
C LYS A 155 15.77 -5.17 4.13
N LEU A 156 16.48 -5.51 3.05
CA LEU A 156 17.89 -5.91 3.11
C LEU A 156 18.80 -4.76 3.55
N ALA A 157 18.43 -3.51 3.28
CA ALA A 157 19.20 -2.35 3.73
C ALA A 157 19.23 -2.20 5.25
N LYS A 158 18.17 -2.65 5.96
CA LYS A 158 18.02 -2.53 7.43
C LYS A 158 18.20 -1.11 7.98
N MET A 159 17.88 -0.09 7.18
CA MET A 159 18.05 1.33 7.55
C MET A 159 16.75 1.99 8.04
N GLY A 160 15.62 1.28 8.02
CA GLY A 160 14.32 1.77 8.44
C GLY A 160 13.16 0.99 7.84
N ASN A 161 11.95 1.33 8.26
CA ASN A 161 10.72 0.72 7.80
C ASN A 161 10.16 1.40 6.55
N ILE A 162 9.24 0.68 5.90
CA ILE A 162 8.68 1.04 4.59
C ILE A 162 7.24 1.47 4.77
N LEU A 163 6.86 2.61 4.19
CA LEU A 163 5.48 3.05 4.04
C LEU A 163 5.06 3.00 2.58
N VAL A 164 4.07 2.16 2.27
CA VAL A 164 3.41 2.13 0.97
C VAL A 164 2.14 2.97 1.04
N PHE A 165 2.04 4.04 0.27
CA PHE A 165 0.91 4.94 0.36
C PHE A 165 0.27 5.20 -1.01
N SER A 166 -1.02 5.48 -0.96
CA SER A 166 -1.80 5.87 -2.13
C SER A 166 -2.74 7.03 -1.74
N SER A 167 -3.45 7.61 -2.71
CA SER A 167 -4.30 8.78 -2.47
C SER A 167 -5.24 8.60 -1.29
N ASN A 168 -5.97 7.48 -1.25
CA ASN A 168 -6.96 7.19 -0.20
C ASN A 168 -6.52 6.06 0.74
N GLY A 169 -5.45 5.34 0.37
CA GLY A 169 -5.01 4.13 1.07
C GLY A 169 -5.99 2.94 0.97
N ASN A 170 -7.08 3.11 0.23
CA ASN A 170 -8.06 2.09 -0.15
C ASN A 170 -8.19 2.07 -1.67
N ASP A 171 -7.09 2.23 -2.39
CA ASP A 171 -7.12 2.20 -3.85
C ASP A 171 -6.92 0.75 -4.32
N GLU A 172 -7.65 0.30 -5.34
CA GLU A 172 -7.56 -1.08 -5.86
C GLU A 172 -6.11 -1.45 -6.19
N ASN A 173 -5.38 -0.52 -6.83
CA ASN A 173 -3.98 -0.67 -7.15
C ASN A 173 -3.07 -0.90 -5.94
N LEU A 174 -3.36 -0.27 -4.80
CA LEU A 174 -2.63 -0.48 -3.56
C LEU A 174 -2.93 -1.87 -3.02
N VAL A 175 -4.21 -2.23 -2.92
CA VAL A 175 -4.63 -3.53 -2.36
C VAL A 175 -4.03 -4.71 -3.15
N ILE A 176 -4.08 -4.68 -4.48
CA ILE A 176 -3.51 -5.76 -5.31
C ILE A 176 -1.98 -5.85 -5.12
N LEU A 177 -1.29 -4.71 -4.94
CA LEU A 177 0.14 -4.73 -4.62
C LEU A 177 0.42 -5.32 -3.22
N LEU A 178 -0.35 -4.94 -2.20
CA LEU A 178 -0.20 -5.51 -0.84
C LEU A 178 -0.46 -7.03 -0.84
N ILE A 179 -1.48 -7.49 -1.59
CA ILE A 179 -1.72 -8.93 -1.81
C ILE A 179 -0.50 -9.58 -2.46
N SER A 180 0.07 -8.98 -3.51
CA SER A 180 1.27 -9.52 -4.15
C SER A 180 2.44 -9.68 -3.17
N HIS A 181 2.56 -8.78 -2.19
CA HIS A 181 3.55 -8.91 -1.12
C HIS A 181 3.27 -10.11 -0.21
N MET A 182 2.02 -10.28 0.20
CA MET A 182 1.61 -11.43 1.01
C MET A 182 1.88 -12.76 0.31
N LEU A 183 1.58 -12.84 -0.99
CA LEU A 183 1.83 -14.04 -1.80
C LEU A 183 3.33 -14.32 -1.97
N LYS A 184 4.17 -13.28 -2.05
CA LYS A 184 5.64 -13.44 -2.03
C LYS A 184 6.14 -13.98 -0.68
N GLN A 185 5.62 -13.44 0.42
CA GLN A 185 6.03 -13.86 1.76
C GLN A 185 5.58 -15.29 2.10
N ASN A 186 4.41 -15.69 1.60
CA ASN A 186 3.90 -17.04 1.79
C ASN A 186 3.24 -17.54 0.49
N PRO A 187 4.02 -18.22 -0.39
CA PRO A 187 3.52 -18.69 -1.69
C PRO A 187 2.39 -19.74 -1.59
N SER A 188 2.25 -20.39 -0.43
CA SER A 188 1.20 -21.39 -0.18
C SER A 188 -0.20 -20.77 0.00
N ILE A 189 -0.28 -19.49 0.36
CA ILE A 189 -1.54 -18.76 0.53
C ILE A 189 -2.18 -18.50 -0.84
N ASN A 190 -3.51 -18.57 -0.91
CA ASN A 190 -4.28 -18.22 -2.10
C ASN A 190 -4.61 -16.70 -2.12
N VAL A 191 -5.03 -16.18 -3.28
CA VAL A 191 -5.34 -14.75 -3.45
C VAL A 191 -6.48 -14.30 -2.52
N VAL A 192 -7.46 -15.16 -2.25
CA VAL A 192 -8.67 -14.87 -1.45
C VAL A 192 -8.32 -14.66 0.02
N ASP A 193 -7.47 -15.52 0.58
CA ASP A 193 -7.00 -15.46 1.96
C ASP A 193 -6.11 -14.23 2.16
N ALA A 194 -5.22 -13.96 1.19
CA ALA A 194 -4.37 -12.76 1.21
C ALA A 194 -5.21 -11.48 1.13
N PHE A 195 -6.25 -11.45 0.28
CA PHE A 195 -7.19 -10.34 0.23
C PHE A 195 -7.97 -10.18 1.54
N SER A 196 -8.48 -11.28 2.10
CA SER A 196 -9.21 -11.28 3.37
C SER A 196 -8.35 -10.75 4.52
N TYR A 197 -7.05 -11.09 4.52
CA TYR A 197 -6.09 -10.54 5.47
C TYR A 197 -5.95 -9.03 5.33
N VAL A 198 -5.71 -8.51 4.12
CA VAL A 198 -5.60 -7.05 3.88
C VAL A 198 -6.90 -6.33 4.24
N LYS A 199 -8.06 -6.93 3.91
CA LYS A 199 -9.39 -6.44 4.26
C LYS A 199 -9.60 -6.35 5.77
N ASN A 200 -9.11 -7.32 6.53
CA ASN A 200 -9.18 -7.31 8.00
C ASN A 200 -8.29 -6.24 8.64
N LEU A 201 -7.15 -5.93 8.03
CA LEU A 201 -6.31 -4.81 8.47
C LEU A 201 -6.98 -3.46 8.20
N ARG A 202 -7.81 -3.37 7.16
CA ARG A 202 -8.48 -2.14 6.78
C ARG A 202 -9.91 -2.40 6.27
N PRO A 203 -10.92 -2.38 7.18
CA PRO A 203 -12.31 -2.69 6.83
C PRO A 203 -12.91 -1.79 5.74
N THR A 204 -12.33 -0.63 5.48
CA THR A 204 -12.79 0.29 4.44
C THR A 204 -12.51 -0.20 3.01
N VAL A 205 -11.75 -1.29 2.87
CA VAL A 205 -11.58 -2.05 1.62
C VAL A 205 -12.88 -2.77 1.20
N ASN A 206 -13.90 -2.87 2.08
CA ASN A 206 -15.17 -3.56 1.81
C ASN A 206 -15.94 -3.02 0.59
N ASN A 207 -15.67 -1.79 0.13
CA ASN A 207 -16.37 -1.19 -1.01
C ASN A 207 -15.75 -1.55 -2.37
N MET A 208 -14.71 -2.39 -2.41
CA MET A 208 -14.05 -2.78 -3.66
C MET A 208 -14.78 -3.92 -4.36
N LYS A 209 -14.72 -3.91 -5.70
CA LYS A 209 -15.20 -5.02 -6.53
C LYS A 209 -14.22 -6.18 -6.40
N GLU A 210 -14.54 -7.15 -5.54
CA GLU A 210 -13.67 -8.29 -5.24
C GLU A 210 -13.27 -9.06 -6.52
N ASP A 211 -14.18 -9.16 -7.48
CA ASP A 211 -13.94 -9.80 -8.79
C ASP A 211 -12.76 -9.18 -9.54
N ASN A 212 -12.59 -7.86 -9.51
CA ASN A 212 -11.47 -7.20 -10.19
C ASN A 212 -10.12 -7.61 -9.58
N ILE A 213 -10.10 -7.85 -8.26
CA ILE A 213 -8.91 -8.24 -7.52
C ILE A 213 -8.59 -9.71 -7.78
N TYR A 214 -9.59 -10.60 -7.66
CA TYR A 214 -9.41 -12.04 -7.85
C TYR A 214 -9.01 -12.39 -9.29
N TRP A 215 -9.57 -11.67 -10.27
CA TRP A 215 -9.33 -11.90 -11.69
C TRP A 215 -8.31 -10.94 -12.30
N CYS A 216 -7.51 -10.24 -11.47
CA CYS A 216 -6.41 -9.44 -11.96
C CYS A 216 -5.36 -10.36 -12.63
N SER A 217 -5.38 -10.42 -13.96
CA SER A 217 -4.55 -11.33 -14.76
C SER A 217 -3.06 -11.20 -14.45
N GLY A 218 -2.59 -9.98 -14.21
CA GLY A 218 -1.21 -9.72 -13.81
C GLY A 218 -0.86 -10.30 -12.44
N LEU A 219 -1.79 -10.25 -11.47
CA LEU A 219 -1.56 -10.79 -10.12
C LEU A 219 -1.55 -12.32 -10.13
N VAL A 220 -2.47 -12.94 -10.88
CA VAL A 220 -2.52 -14.41 -11.03
C VAL A 220 -1.23 -14.91 -11.68
N ALA A 221 -0.83 -14.31 -12.80
CA ALA A 221 0.42 -14.65 -13.49
C ALA A 221 1.66 -14.40 -12.60
N TYR A 222 1.63 -13.36 -11.77
CA TYR A 222 2.69 -13.14 -10.77
C TYR A 222 2.73 -14.26 -9.72
N HIS A 223 1.58 -14.66 -9.16
CA HIS A 223 1.53 -15.72 -8.13
C HIS A 223 2.05 -17.06 -8.66
N GLU A 224 1.71 -17.41 -9.89
CA GLU A 224 2.27 -18.60 -10.55
C GLU A 224 3.80 -18.53 -10.64
N ARG A 225 4.36 -17.38 -11.02
CA ARG A 225 5.82 -17.18 -11.03
C ARG A 225 6.44 -17.31 -9.64
N VAL A 226 5.79 -16.77 -8.60
CA VAL A 226 6.28 -16.90 -7.21
C VAL A 226 6.37 -18.37 -6.83
N LYS A 227 5.31 -19.16 -7.10
CA LYS A 227 5.30 -20.61 -6.84
C LYS A 227 6.40 -21.34 -7.62
N SER A 228 6.54 -21.08 -8.91
CA SER A 228 7.59 -21.70 -9.72
C SER A 228 9.00 -21.37 -9.20
N LYS A 229 9.21 -20.14 -8.72
CA LYS A 229 10.47 -19.69 -8.15
C LYS A 229 10.79 -20.41 -6.84
N GLU A 230 9.81 -20.60 -5.95
CA GLU A 230 9.98 -21.37 -4.71
C GLU A 230 10.37 -22.83 -5.00
N LEU A 231 9.70 -23.49 -5.95
CA LEU A 231 10.04 -24.86 -6.34
C LEU A 231 11.47 -24.97 -6.93
N THR A 232 11.93 -23.93 -7.64
CA THR A 232 13.23 -23.95 -8.31
C THR A 232 14.38 -23.51 -7.40
N TRP A 233 14.09 -22.68 -6.39
CA TRP A 233 15.09 -22.06 -5.50
C TRP A 233 15.34 -22.86 -4.23
N ARG A 234 14.61 -23.95 -4.03
CA ARG A 234 14.80 -24.87 -2.89
C ARG A 234 15.34 -26.26 -3.28
N PRO A 235 16.46 -26.41 -4.01
CA PRO A 235 17.19 -27.67 -4.01
C PRO A 235 18.11 -27.72 -2.78
N GLY A 236 17.62 -28.28 -1.66
CA GLY A 236 18.51 -28.85 -0.63
C GLY A 236 18.76 -28.09 0.68
N SER A 237 17.89 -27.18 1.15
CA SER A 237 18.02 -26.65 2.52
C SER A 237 17.39 -27.61 3.54
N THR A 238 18.19 -28.56 4.00
CA THR A 238 17.97 -29.25 5.27
C THR A 238 18.46 -28.35 6.41
N ASN A 239 17.57 -28.10 7.38
CA ASN A 239 17.86 -27.61 8.74
C ASN A 239 18.46 -26.20 8.86
N GLY A 240 17.57 -25.22 8.96
CA GLY A 240 17.85 -23.86 9.40
C GLY A 240 16.54 -23.15 9.67
N SER A 241 15.81 -23.60 10.68
CA SER A 241 14.63 -22.94 11.22
C SER A 241 15.03 -21.57 11.80
N SER A 242 15.20 -20.56 10.94
CA SER A 242 14.72 -19.22 11.29
C SER A 242 13.30 -19.10 10.73
N THR A 243 12.38 -19.81 11.36
CA THR A 243 11.02 -19.29 11.50
C THR A 243 11.17 -17.93 12.18
N GLU A 244 11.33 -16.88 11.38
CA GLU A 244 10.62 -15.66 11.71
C GLU A 244 9.17 -16.11 11.76
N ILE A 245 8.71 -16.43 12.98
CA ILE A 245 7.31 -16.61 13.28
C ILE A 245 6.71 -15.27 12.88
N THR A 246 6.11 -15.24 11.69
CA THR A 246 5.19 -14.19 11.29
C THR A 246 4.00 -14.32 12.23
N ASN A 247 4.17 -13.76 13.42
CA ASN A 247 3.09 -13.51 14.33
C ASN A 247 2.18 -12.51 13.62
N PHE A 248 1.23 -13.04 12.84
CA PHE A 248 0.02 -12.34 12.43
C PHE A 248 -0.88 -11.97 13.63
N ALA A 249 -0.35 -12.04 14.86
CA ALA A 249 -0.93 -11.53 16.08
C ALA A 249 -0.96 -10.01 16.00
N THR A 250 -2.06 -9.52 15.44
CA THR A 250 -2.56 -8.16 15.57
C THR A 250 -2.49 -7.73 17.03
N LYS A 251 -1.52 -6.87 17.35
CA LYS A 251 -1.48 -6.14 18.61
C LYS A 251 -2.56 -5.05 18.53
N ARG A 252 -3.84 -5.44 18.64
CA ARG A 252 -4.93 -4.53 19.06
C ARG A 252 -4.58 -4.11 20.49
N ARG A 253 -3.79 -3.06 20.63
CA ARG A 253 -3.69 -2.31 21.89
C ARG A 253 -4.29 -0.95 21.63
N GLU A 254 -5.59 -0.86 21.89
CA GLU A 254 -6.19 0.41 22.28
C GLU A 254 -5.43 0.85 23.55
N GLN A 255 -4.55 1.83 23.43
CA GLN A 255 -4.15 2.63 24.57
C GLN A 255 -5.26 3.66 24.74
N PHE A 256 -6.16 3.41 25.68
CA PHE A 256 -6.94 4.47 26.31
C PHE A 256 -5.94 5.32 27.09
N GLU A 257 -5.76 6.56 26.66
CA GLU A 257 -5.25 7.62 27.52
C GLU A 257 -6.36 7.92 28.52
N GLU A 258 -6.20 7.50 29.77
CA GLU A 258 -6.93 8.06 30.90
C GLU A 258 -6.30 9.43 31.17
N ASP A 259 -7.02 10.50 30.86
CA ASP A 259 -6.70 11.84 31.31
C ASP A 259 -6.81 11.88 32.84
N GLU A 260 -5.67 11.98 33.52
CA GLU A 260 -5.59 12.32 34.94
C GLU A 260 -6.10 13.76 35.12
N ALA A 261 -7.33 13.89 35.62
CA ALA A 261 -7.84 15.15 36.13
C ALA A 261 -7.17 15.46 37.47
N GLU A 262 -6.41 16.56 37.52
CA GLU A 262 -5.81 17.11 38.73
C GLU A 262 -6.87 17.38 39.81
N ASP A 263 -6.60 16.86 41.01
CA ASP A 263 -7.37 17.01 42.23
C ASP A 263 -7.47 18.47 42.69
N GLY A 264 -8.70 19.00 42.70
CA GLY A 264 -9.09 20.21 43.42
C GLY A 264 -9.61 19.85 44.81
N ASP A 265 -8.76 20.07 45.80
CA ASP A 265 -8.97 19.96 47.25
C ASP A 265 -10.14 20.82 47.77
N ILE A 266 -11.22 20.18 48.26
CA ILE A 266 -12.12 20.75 49.29
C ILE A 266 -12.63 19.64 50.24
N SER A 267 -11.99 19.55 51.41
CA SER A 267 -12.51 18.94 52.63
C SER A 267 -13.84 19.55 53.10
N PHE A 268 -14.83 18.73 53.51
CA PHE A 268 -15.53 18.79 54.82
C PHE A 268 -16.73 17.81 54.88
N GLY A 269 -16.79 16.96 55.91
CA GLY A 269 -18.07 16.56 56.54
C GLY A 269 -18.38 15.08 56.71
N ASN A 270 -18.08 14.53 57.90
CA ASN A 270 -18.57 13.24 58.44
C ASN A 270 -20.11 13.12 58.49
N LYS A 271 -20.66 11.93 58.14
CA LYS A 271 -21.31 10.99 59.09
C LYS A 271 -21.89 9.72 58.39
N PRO A 272 -21.92 8.56 59.08
CA PRO A 272 -22.43 7.28 58.55
C PRO A 272 -23.82 6.91 59.11
N TYR A 273 -24.64 6.18 58.34
CA TYR A 273 -25.76 5.28 58.76
C TYR A 273 -26.25 4.53 57.49
N SER A 274 -26.03 3.22 57.38
CA SER A 274 -26.91 2.08 57.70
C SER A 274 -27.88 1.64 56.58
N ASP A 275 -27.74 0.36 56.22
CA ASP A 275 -28.74 -0.62 55.78
C ASP A 275 -30.16 -0.15 55.45
N ALA A 276 -30.69 -0.57 54.30
CA ALA A 276 -31.77 -1.56 54.21
C ALA A 276 -32.29 -1.73 52.77
N ALA A 277 -32.79 -2.94 52.54
CA ALA A 277 -33.45 -3.48 51.35
C ALA A 277 -34.60 -2.63 50.77
N ASN A 278 -34.82 -2.79 49.46
CA ASN A 278 -36.09 -3.20 48.82
C ASN A 278 -35.83 -3.26 47.30
N ASP A 279 -35.92 -4.40 46.63
CA ASP A 279 -37.10 -5.18 46.22
C ASP A 279 -37.89 -4.60 45.03
N ALA A 280 -38.19 -5.50 44.10
CA ALA A 280 -39.26 -5.49 43.09
C ALA A 280 -39.15 -4.68 41.77
N MET A 281 -39.08 -5.48 40.70
CA MET A 281 -40.04 -5.54 39.57
C MET A 281 -39.96 -4.56 38.38
N GLU A 282 -39.98 -5.24 37.22
CA GLU A 282 -40.64 -4.89 35.95
C GLU A 282 -40.10 -3.71 35.12
N SER A 283 -39.65 -4.01 33.90
CA SER A 283 -40.53 -3.86 32.74
C SER A 283 -39.84 -4.30 31.45
N ILE A 284 -40.54 -5.17 30.73
CA ILE A 284 -40.24 -5.67 29.40
C ILE A 284 -40.78 -4.63 28.41
N ALA A 285 -39.94 -4.07 27.55
CA ALA A 285 -40.40 -3.28 26.42
C ALA A 285 -39.58 -3.64 25.18
N SER A 286 -40.09 -4.63 24.46
CA SER A 286 -39.80 -4.89 23.06
C SER A 286 -40.33 -3.74 22.21
N THR A 287 -39.54 -3.24 21.26
CA THR A 287 -40.05 -2.45 20.13
C THR A 287 -39.70 -3.14 18.81
N PRO A 288 -40.71 -3.49 17.99
CA PRO A 288 -40.52 -3.97 16.63
C PRO A 288 -40.54 -2.78 15.66
N PHE A 289 -39.64 -2.75 14.69
CA PHE A 289 -39.87 -1.98 13.47
C PHE A 289 -39.42 -2.80 12.26
N SER A 290 -40.44 -3.25 11.54
CA SER A 290 -40.41 -3.78 10.20
C SER A 290 -40.80 -2.67 9.22
N GLU A 291 -40.42 -2.85 7.96
CA GLU A 291 -40.93 -2.20 6.73
C GLU A 291 -40.41 -0.76 6.50
N SER A 292 -39.90 -0.40 5.34
CA SER A 292 -40.51 -0.64 4.02
C SER A 292 -39.56 -0.26 2.88
N ASP A 293 -39.81 -0.92 1.76
CA ASP A 293 -39.19 -0.76 0.45
C ASP A 293 -39.32 0.66 -0.11
N CYS A 294 -38.25 1.15 -0.72
CA CYS A 294 -38.29 2.28 -1.65
C CYS A 294 -37.58 1.88 -2.94
N SER A 295 -38.35 1.37 -3.89
CA SER A 295 -37.98 1.20 -5.29
C SER A 295 -38.02 2.57 -5.98
N TYR A 296 -36.84 3.10 -6.31
CA TYR A 296 -36.72 4.28 -7.18
C TYR A 296 -36.35 3.81 -8.58
N SER A 297 -37.36 3.76 -9.45
CA SER A 297 -37.20 3.62 -10.91
C SER A 297 -36.99 5.01 -11.50
N SER A 298 -35.90 5.19 -12.24
CA SER A 298 -35.72 6.34 -13.13
C SER A 298 -35.15 5.86 -14.45
N ASP A 299 -36.06 5.55 -15.37
CA ASP A 299 -35.82 5.52 -16.80
C ASP A 299 -35.36 6.91 -17.25
N PHE A 300 -34.11 7.01 -17.72
CA PHE A 300 -33.66 8.13 -18.55
C PHE A 300 -33.04 7.56 -19.82
N GLN A 301 -33.85 7.56 -20.88
CA GLN A 301 -33.41 7.41 -22.26
C GLN A 301 -32.65 8.68 -22.67
N THR A 302 -31.38 8.51 -23.06
CA THR A 302 -30.64 9.51 -23.83
C THR A 302 -30.43 9.01 -25.25
N PRO A 303 -30.64 9.86 -26.27
CA PRO A 303 -30.56 9.48 -27.67
C PRO A 303 -29.11 9.30 -28.16
N GLU A 304 -28.92 8.33 -29.05
CA GLU A 304 -27.71 8.11 -29.84
C GLU A 304 -27.39 9.30 -30.74
N PRO A 305 -26.11 9.67 -30.89
CA PRO A 305 -25.65 10.46 -32.03
C PRO A 305 -25.04 9.59 -33.13
N ASP A 306 -25.50 9.87 -34.34
CA ASP A 306 -25.10 9.29 -35.62
C ASP A 306 -23.61 9.42 -35.97
N ASN A 307 -23.13 8.34 -36.56
CA ASN A 307 -22.07 8.19 -37.56
C ASN A 307 -21.55 9.47 -38.24
N SER A 308 -20.25 9.72 -38.09
CA SER A 308 -19.41 10.22 -39.19
C SER A 308 -17.93 9.86 -38.97
N SER A 309 -17.51 8.70 -39.46
CA SER A 309 -16.09 8.34 -39.59
C SER A 309 -15.64 8.52 -41.04
N ALA A 310 -14.92 9.61 -41.28
CA ALA A 310 -14.05 9.77 -42.44
C ALA A 310 -12.64 9.33 -42.04
N TYR A 311 -12.08 8.28 -42.64
CA TYR A 311 -10.63 8.11 -42.69
C TYR A 311 -10.17 7.47 -44.00
N ASN A 312 -9.49 8.31 -44.77
CA ASN A 312 -8.67 7.98 -45.92
C ASN A 312 -7.51 7.07 -45.51
N ALA A 313 -7.42 5.90 -46.14
CA ALA A 313 -6.24 5.04 -46.08
C ALA A 313 -5.11 5.65 -46.93
N ARG A 314 -4.11 6.30 -46.30
CA ARG A 314 -2.80 6.54 -46.92
C ARG A 314 -1.84 5.42 -46.52
N GLN A 315 -1.54 4.57 -47.49
CA GLN A 315 -0.49 3.56 -47.43
C GLN A 315 0.87 4.27 -47.38
N TYR A 316 1.60 4.09 -46.27
CA TYR A 316 3.02 4.43 -46.21
C TYR A 316 3.85 3.18 -46.48
N ALA A 317 4.72 3.29 -47.49
CA ALA A 317 5.65 2.27 -47.92
C ALA A 317 6.72 1.98 -46.85
N THR A 318 6.99 0.70 -46.60
CA THR A 318 8.10 0.20 -45.80
C THR A 318 9.41 0.23 -46.60
N PRO A 319 10.47 0.91 -46.14
CA PRO A 319 11.79 0.76 -46.75
C PRO A 319 12.46 -0.55 -46.30
N ARG A 320 12.84 -1.37 -47.28
CA ARG A 320 13.68 -2.57 -47.14
C ARG A 320 15.07 -2.19 -46.61
N LEU A 321 15.40 -2.59 -45.38
CA LEU A 321 16.77 -2.61 -44.89
C LEU A 321 17.52 -3.83 -45.44
N LYS A 322 18.52 -3.55 -46.28
CA LYS A 322 19.47 -4.53 -46.82
C LYS A 322 20.35 -5.06 -45.67
N ARG A 323 20.39 -6.40 -45.54
CA ARG A 323 21.45 -7.12 -44.82
C ARG A 323 22.79 -6.80 -45.47
N MET A 324 23.73 -6.24 -44.71
CA MET A 324 25.15 -6.37 -45.01
C MET A 324 25.73 -7.42 -44.07
N ALA A 325 26.14 -8.53 -44.67
CA ALA A 325 27.05 -9.49 -44.07
C ALA A 325 28.46 -8.88 -44.10
N LEU A 326 29.16 -8.94 -42.98
CA LEU A 326 30.61 -8.77 -42.93
C LEU A 326 31.19 -9.97 -42.21
N ASN A 327 31.73 -10.88 -43.01
CA ASN A 327 32.76 -11.82 -42.60
C ASN A 327 34.08 -11.05 -42.47
N LYS A 328 34.74 -11.15 -41.32
CA LYS A 328 36.12 -11.62 -41.18
C LYS A 328 36.50 -11.75 -39.72
#